data_AF-A0A8T5CAT5-F1
#
_entry.id   AF-A0A8T5CAT5-F1
#
_cell.length_a   1.000
_cell.length_b   1.000
_cell.length_c   1.000
_cell.angle_alpha   90.00
_cell.angle_beta   90.00
_cell.angle_gamma   90.00
#
_symmetry.space_group_name_H-M   'P 1'
#
loop_
_entity.id
_entity.type
_entity.pdbx_description
1 polymer ?
#
loop_
_entity_poly.entity_id
_entity_poly.type
_entity_poly.pdbx_seq_one_letter_code
_entity_poly.pdbx_strand_id
1 'polypeptide(L)' 'MRRFCPTCGSRLTTTTSRGGLPRRICPECNGGGA' A
#
# COMPACT_ATOMS: atom_id res chain seq x y z
N MET A 1 -9.75 6.05 -5.55
CA MET A 1 -9.09 5.27 -4.47
C MET A 1 -8.65 3.90 -5.01
N ARG A 2 -7.38 3.70 -5.38
CA ARG A 2 -6.87 2.39 -5.83
C ARG A 2 -6.84 1.41 -4.66
N ARG A 3 -7.42 0.22 -4.84
CA ARG A 3 -7.45 -0.89 -3.87
C ARG A 3 -6.39 -1.95 -4.15
N PHE A 4 -5.88 -1.99 -5.38
CA PHE A 4 -4.89 -2.94 -5.87
C PHE A 4 -3.63 -2.20 -6.30
N CYS A 5 -2.50 -2.88 -6.18
CA CYS A 5 -1.20 -2.39 -6.59
C CYS A 5 -1.11 -2.37 -8.13
N PRO A 6 -0.65 -1.26 -8.75
CA PRO A 6 -0.56 -1.18 -10.20
C PRO A 6 0.55 -2.02 -10.82
N THR A 7 1.55 -2.41 -10.04
CA THR A 7 2.73 -3.15 -10.53
C THR A 7 2.50 -4.64 -10.50
N CYS A 8 2.00 -5.19 -9.39
CA CYS A 8 1.81 -6.63 -9.20
C CYS A 8 0.35 -7.09 -9.11
N GLY A 9 -0.63 -6.17 -9.08
CA GLY A 9 -2.05 -6.50 -8.95
C GLY A 9 -2.50 -6.90 -7.54
N SER A 10 -1.58 -7.09 -6.59
CA SER A 10 -1.91 -7.47 -5.21
C SER A 10 -2.71 -6.39 -4.46
N ARG A 11 -3.54 -6.81 -3.51
CA ARG A 11 -4.36 -5.89 -2.71
C ARG A 11 -3.49 -4.99 -1.83
N LEU A 12 -3.72 -3.68 -1.88
CA LEU A 12 -3.03 -2.72 -1.02
C LEU A 12 -3.51 -2.87 0.42
N THR A 13 -2.57 -2.87 1.36
CA THR A 13 -2.82 -2.91 2.79
C THR A 13 -2.68 -1.50 3.36
N THR A 14 -3.63 -1.10 4.20
CA THR A 14 -3.53 0.17 4.94
C THR A 14 -2.68 -0.08 6.17
N THR A 15 -1.52 0.57 6.22
CA THR A 15 -0.65 0.57 7.40
C THR A 15 -0.73 1.93 8.06
N THR A 16 -1.09 1.95 9.34
CA THR A 16 -1.05 3.14 10.18
C THR A 16 0.15 3.00 11.11
N SER A 17 1.18 3.82 10.91
CA SER A 17 2.28 3.90 11.87
C SER A 17 1.76 4.55 13.16
N ARG A 18 2.34 4.22 14.32
CA ARG A 18 1.88 4.70 15.64
C ARG A 18 1.79 6.24 15.65
N GLY A 19 0.57 6.79 15.65
CA GLY A 19 0.30 8.23 15.61
C GLY A 19 0.42 8.92 14.24
N GLY A 20 0.68 8.17 13.17
CA GLY A 20 0.86 8.71 11.81
C GLY A 20 -0.40 8.62 10.94
N LEU A 21 -0.37 9.28 9.78
CA LEU A 21 -1.43 9.16 8.78
C LEU A 21 -1.49 7.72 8.21
N PRO A 22 -2.69 7.18 7.95
CA PRO A 22 -2.83 5.88 7.31
C PRO A 22 -2.27 5.94 5.88
N ARG A 23 -1.29 5.08 5.58
CA ARG A 23 -0.70 4.95 4.25
C ARG A 23 -1.11 3.61 3.66
N ARG A 24 -1.41 3.60 2.37
CA ARG A 24 -1.63 2.34 1.63
C ARG A 24 -0.29 1.88 1.07
N ILE A 25 0.13 0.69 1.46
CA ILE A 25 1.36 0.07 0.98
C ILE A 25 1.01 -1.23 0.25
N CYS A 26 1.80 -1.57 -0.76
CA CYS A 26 1.74 -2.90 -1.34
C CYS A 26 2.62 -3.82 -0.48
N PRO A 27 2.11 -4.94 0.06
CA PRO A 27 2.94 -5.87 0.84
C PRO A 27 3.98 -6.59 -0.02
N GLU A 28 3.64 -6.90 -1.28
CA GLU A 28 4.53 -7.61 -2.20
C GLU A 28 5.66 -6.72 -2.72
N CYS A 29 5.34 -5.46 -3.06
CA CYS A 29 6.30 -4.51 -3.61
C CYS A 29 6.86 -3.53 -2.56
N ASN A 30 6.48 -3.70 -1.29
CA ASN A 30 6.86 -2.82 -0.17
C ASN A 30 6.61 -1.31 -0.44
N GLY A 31 5.47 -0.99 -1.06
CA GLY A 31 5.15 0.40 -1.46
C GLY A 31 5.81 0.86 -2.77
N GLY A 32 6.54 -0.02 -3.47
CA GLY A 32 7.05 0.19 -4.81
C GLY A 32 5.96 0.13 -5.87
N GLY A 33 5.22 1.23 -6.00
CA GLY A 33 4.47 1.57 -7.20
C GLY A 33 4.68 3.06 -7.41
N ALA A 34 5.61 3.40 -8.31
CA ALA A 34 5.82 4.76 -8.80
C ALA A 34 4.53 5.34 -9.38
#